data_AF-A0A356A0Y1-F1
#
_entry.id   AF-A0A356A0Y1-F1
#
_cell.length_a   1.000
_cell.length_b   1.000
_cell.length_c   1.000
_cell.angle_alpha   90.00
_cell.angle_beta   90.00
_cell.angle_gamma   90.00
#
_symmetry.space_group_name_H-M   'P 1'
#
loop_
_entity.id
_entity.type
_entity.pdbx_description
1 polymer ?
#
loop_
_entity_poly.entity_id
_entity_poly.type
_entity_poly.pdbx_seq_one_letter_code
_entity_poly.pdbx_strand_id
1 'polypeptide(L)'
;ASAQRAGSGNFVIGSSQDFLLNVEFPPENFDVLAADETKLLVHTNHYLSPLFIAEDTFKRDLPDTFIRLNRLERLTNSYVGTVDGKTILSILRDHRNKPDSICSHEDPADPPGKRLCTIYAVIMDLTERKLRITEGQPCTSEITEISF
;
A
#
# COMPACT_ATOMS: atom_id res chain seq x y z
N ALA A 1 -15.44 19.85 24.08
CA ALA A 1 -14.06 19.39 23.83
C ALA A 1 -14.11 18.44 22.64
N SER A 2 -13.36 18.69 21.58
CA SER A 2 -13.18 17.70 20.51
C SER A 2 -12.29 16.58 21.04
N ALA A 3 -12.72 15.33 20.91
CA ALA A 3 -11.89 14.19 21.26
C ALA A 3 -10.59 14.23 20.43
N GLN A 4 -9.45 14.03 21.08
CA GLN A 4 -8.19 13.89 20.37
C GLN A 4 -8.20 12.56 19.61
N ARG A 5 -7.72 12.58 18.36
CA ARG A 5 -7.60 11.37 17.54
C ARG A 5 -6.63 10.41 18.23
N ALA A 6 -7.09 9.19 18.54
CA ALA A 6 -6.25 8.19 19.20
C ALA A 6 -5.44 7.32 18.23
N GLY A 7 -5.80 7.31 16.95
CA GLY A 7 -5.22 6.41 15.94
C GLY A 7 -4.11 7.04 15.09
N SER A 8 -3.29 6.17 14.53
CA SER A 8 -2.36 6.42 13.43
C SER A 8 -2.93 5.92 12.10
N GLY A 9 -2.35 6.37 10.99
CA GLY A 9 -2.63 5.78 9.69
C GLY A 9 -1.82 6.40 8.55
N ASN A 10 -2.00 5.81 7.37
CA ASN A 10 -1.55 6.35 6.10
C ASN A 10 -2.74 6.31 5.11
N PHE A 11 -2.90 7.37 4.32
CA PHE A 11 -3.92 7.45 3.28
C PHE A 11 -3.33 7.94 1.98
N VAL A 12 -3.49 7.16 0.91
CA VAL A 12 -3.18 7.60 -0.45
C VAL A 12 -4.42 8.25 -1.06
N ILE A 13 -4.29 9.50 -1.50
CA ILE A 13 -5.36 10.30 -2.09
C ILE A 13 -4.92 10.73 -3.48
N GLY A 14 -5.71 10.39 -4.49
CA GLY A 14 -5.45 10.71 -5.88
C GLY A 14 -6.61 11.43 -6.57
N SER A 15 -6.30 12.24 -7.58
CA SER A 15 -7.26 12.86 -8.49
C SER A 15 -6.81 12.68 -9.94
N SER A 16 -7.76 12.69 -10.88
CA SER A 16 -7.49 12.73 -12.33
C SER A 16 -6.91 14.06 -12.82
N GLN A 17 -6.78 15.05 -11.92
CA GLN A 17 -6.17 16.36 -12.17
C GLN A 17 -4.73 16.44 -11.64
N ASP A 18 -3.95 15.37 -11.83
CA ASP A 18 -2.52 15.30 -11.49
C ASP A 18 -2.18 15.57 -10.02
N PHE A 19 -3.01 15.07 -9.11
CA PHE A 19 -2.77 15.15 -7.67
C PHE A 19 -2.65 13.75 -7.08
N LEU A 20 -1.54 13.46 -6.40
CA LEU A 20 -1.32 12.22 -5.66
C LEU A 20 -0.52 12.51 -4.37
N LEU A 21 -1.16 12.27 -3.23
CA LEU A 21 -0.55 12.46 -1.91
C LEU A 21 -0.68 11.19 -1.07
N ASN A 22 0.33 10.91 -0.26
CA ASN A 22 0.23 10.00 0.87
C ASN A 22 0.27 10.81 2.18
N VAL A 23 -0.83 10.80 2.91
CA VAL A 23 -0.96 11.47 4.21
C VAL A 23 -0.65 10.47 5.30
N GLU A 24 0.46 10.67 6.01
CA GLU A 24 0.79 9.94 7.22
C GLU A 24 0.38 10.74 8.44
N PHE A 25 -0.19 10.10 9.45
CA PHE A 25 -0.53 10.79 10.69
C PHE A 25 -0.32 9.90 11.92
N PRO A 26 0.37 10.39 12.96
CA PRO A 26 0.25 9.92 14.33
C PRO A 26 -1.00 10.54 15.01
N PRO A 27 -1.28 10.22 16.28
CA PRO A 27 -2.40 10.82 17.03
C PRO A 27 -2.42 12.36 17.01
N GLU A 28 -1.26 13.01 17.08
CA GLU A 28 -1.16 14.45 17.35
C GLU A 28 -0.87 15.33 16.12
N ASN A 29 -0.35 14.76 15.03
CA ASN A 29 0.07 15.52 13.86
C ASN A 29 -0.16 14.77 12.55
N PHE A 30 0.24 15.35 11.42
CA PHE A 30 0.28 14.70 10.12
C PHE A 30 1.41 15.26 9.25
N ASP A 31 1.81 14.48 8.26
CA ASP A 31 2.78 14.84 7.24
C ASP A 31 2.26 14.36 5.88
N VAL A 32 2.72 15.00 4.83
CA VAL A 32 2.24 14.78 3.47
C VAL A 32 3.42 14.45 2.58
N LEU A 33 3.45 13.22 2.10
CA LEU A 33 4.41 12.77 1.09
C LEU A 33 3.77 12.92 -0.28
N ALA A 34 4.27 13.87 -1.06
CA ALA A 34 3.85 14.05 -2.44
C ALA A 34 4.61 13.09 -3.36
N ALA A 35 3.97 12.62 -4.42
CA ALA A 35 4.68 11.97 -5.50
C ALA A 35 5.67 12.95 -6.14
N ASP A 36 6.85 12.46 -6.52
CA ASP A 36 7.80 13.22 -7.34
C ASP A 36 7.77 12.72 -8.79
N GLU A 37 8.24 13.52 -9.74
CA GLU A 37 8.23 13.15 -11.17
C GLU A 37 9.30 12.10 -11.52
N THR A 38 10.17 11.73 -10.57
CA THR A 38 11.34 10.88 -10.81
C THR A 38 11.13 9.43 -10.42
N LYS A 39 10.17 9.15 -9.54
CA LYS A 39 9.82 7.79 -9.08
C LYS A 39 8.35 7.69 -8.69
N LEU A 40 7.83 6.46 -8.74
CA LEU A 40 6.50 6.18 -8.21
C LEU A 40 6.48 6.28 -6.68
N LEU A 41 5.41 6.85 -6.15
CA LEU A 41 5.13 6.82 -4.73
C LEU A 41 4.62 5.43 -4.33
N VAL A 42 5.34 4.78 -3.41
CA VAL A 42 4.97 3.47 -2.83
C VAL A 42 5.07 3.56 -1.31
N HIS A 43 4.22 2.81 -0.61
CA HIS A 43 4.15 2.83 0.85
C HIS A 43 3.72 1.46 1.38
N THR A 44 4.04 1.16 2.64
CA THR A 44 3.59 -0.05 3.35
C THR A 44 2.94 0.30 4.69
N ASN A 45 3.40 -0.25 5.81
CA ASN A 45 2.73 -0.15 7.11
C ASN A 45 3.58 0.56 8.18
N HIS A 46 4.70 1.15 7.80
CA HIS A 46 5.54 1.97 8.68
C HIS A 46 5.63 3.39 8.14
N TYR A 47 5.88 4.38 9.01
CA TYR A 47 6.04 5.78 8.58
C TYR A 47 7.29 5.97 7.72
N LEU A 48 7.17 6.69 6.61
CA LEU A 48 8.29 7.17 5.81
C LEU A 48 8.62 8.64 6.12
N SER A 49 7.69 9.38 6.74
CA SER A 49 7.93 10.75 7.16
C SER A 49 9.13 10.83 8.12
N PRO A 50 10.15 11.65 7.81
CA PRO A 50 11.25 11.92 8.72
C PRO A 50 10.79 12.49 10.08
N LEU A 51 9.59 13.07 10.13
CA LEU A 51 9.01 13.61 11.36
C LEU A 51 8.53 12.49 12.30
N PHE A 52 8.08 11.35 11.76
CA PHE A 52 7.37 10.32 12.54
C PHE A 52 8.08 8.97 12.63
N ILE A 53 9.17 8.73 11.89
CA ILE A 53 9.91 7.45 11.94
C ILE A 53 10.29 7.04 13.37
N ALA A 54 10.62 8.00 14.24
CA ALA A 54 10.97 7.75 15.64
C ALA A 54 9.77 7.35 16.51
N GLU A 55 8.56 7.75 16.13
CA GLU A 55 7.30 7.48 16.83
C GLU A 55 6.66 6.15 16.40
N ASP A 56 7.13 5.54 15.32
CA ASP A 56 6.61 4.27 14.83
C ASP A 56 6.92 3.11 15.78
N THR A 57 5.95 2.75 16.61
CA THR A 57 6.07 1.63 17.54
C THR A 57 5.65 0.29 16.94
N PHE A 58 4.81 0.29 15.89
CA PHE A 58 4.15 -0.89 15.34
C PHE A 58 5.03 -1.65 14.34
N LYS A 59 6.02 -0.99 13.71
CA LYS A 59 7.02 -1.63 12.84
C LYS A 59 7.75 -2.84 13.46
N ARG A 60 7.76 -2.95 14.79
CA ARG A 60 8.33 -4.10 15.53
C ARG A 60 7.43 -5.33 15.47
N ASP A 61 6.12 -5.13 15.42
CA ASP A 61 5.11 -6.19 15.38
C ASP A 61 4.82 -6.65 13.94
N LEU A 62 5.15 -5.82 12.95
CA LEU A 62 4.99 -6.11 11.51
C LEU A 62 6.27 -5.79 10.71
N PRO A 63 7.39 -6.51 10.95
CA PRO A 63 8.70 -6.18 10.39
C PRO A 63 8.84 -6.43 8.88
N ASP A 64 7.99 -7.29 8.30
CA ASP A 64 7.90 -7.56 6.86
C ASP A 64 7.58 -6.29 6.04
N THR A 65 7.02 -5.26 6.68
CA THR A 65 6.74 -3.94 6.11
C THR A 65 7.95 -3.32 5.38
N PHE A 66 9.16 -3.54 5.90
CA PHE A 66 10.41 -3.05 5.28
C PHE A 66 10.81 -3.89 4.07
N ILE A 67 10.59 -5.21 4.13
CA ILE A 67 10.88 -6.13 3.03
C ILE A 67 9.93 -5.84 1.87
N ARG A 68 8.64 -5.68 2.15
CA ARG A 68 7.62 -5.30 1.15
C ARG A 68 7.91 -3.94 0.53
N LEU A 69 8.30 -2.95 1.33
CA LEU A 69 8.66 -1.63 0.79
C LEU A 69 9.88 -1.73 -0.14
N ASN A 70 10.96 -2.38 0.31
CA ASN A 70 12.14 -2.55 -0.53
C ASN A 70 11.81 -3.32 -1.82
N ARG A 71 10.92 -4.31 -1.74
CA ARG A 71 10.47 -5.06 -2.90
C ARG A 71 9.66 -4.18 -3.87
N LEU A 72 8.73 -3.38 -3.36
CA LEU A 72 7.96 -2.42 -4.14
C LEU A 72 8.89 -1.43 -4.84
N GLU A 73 9.81 -0.79 -4.11
CA GLU A 73 10.78 0.15 -4.68
C GLU A 73 11.60 -0.49 -5.81
N ARG A 74 12.09 -1.73 -5.62
CA ARG A 74 12.84 -2.44 -6.68
C ARG A 74 11.99 -2.78 -7.89
N LEU A 75 10.72 -3.12 -7.69
CA LEU A 75 9.77 -3.42 -8.77
C LEU A 75 9.36 -2.15 -9.52
N THR A 76 9.34 -1.00 -8.85
CA THR A 76 8.90 0.27 -9.44
C THR A 76 10.04 1.16 -9.93
N ASN A 77 11.30 0.90 -9.55
CA ASN A 77 12.44 1.77 -9.86
C ASN A 77 12.69 2.03 -11.36
N SER A 78 12.26 1.12 -12.24
CA SER A 78 12.39 1.30 -13.69
C SER A 78 11.25 2.11 -14.32
N TYR A 79 10.21 2.44 -13.55
CA TYR A 79 9.03 3.12 -14.04
C TYR A 79 9.05 4.59 -13.63
N VAL A 80 8.82 5.44 -14.62
CA VAL A 80 8.64 6.88 -14.47
C VAL A 80 7.36 7.25 -15.20
N GLY A 81 6.49 8.05 -14.56
CA GLY A 81 5.21 8.44 -15.13
C GLY A 81 4.15 7.31 -15.09
N THR A 82 3.34 7.23 -16.14
CA THR A 82 2.16 6.36 -16.17
C THR A 82 2.53 4.88 -16.20
N VAL A 83 1.96 4.11 -15.28
CA VAL A 83 2.05 2.65 -15.24
C VAL A 83 0.71 2.03 -15.59
N ASP A 84 0.70 1.09 -16.53
CA ASP A 84 -0.53 0.41 -16.90
C ASP A 84 -1.04 -0.52 -15.78
N GLY A 85 -2.36 -0.72 -15.74
CA GLY A 85 -2.96 -1.54 -14.70
C GLY A 85 -2.56 -3.02 -14.71
N LYS A 86 -2.10 -3.60 -15.84
CA LYS A 86 -1.59 -4.98 -15.85
C LYS A 86 -0.25 -5.07 -15.13
N THR A 87 0.59 -4.06 -15.31
CA THR A 87 1.87 -3.93 -14.59
C THR A 87 1.62 -3.75 -13.08
N ILE A 88 0.70 -2.87 -12.68
CA ILE A 88 0.32 -2.71 -11.26
C ILE A 88 -0.18 -4.04 -10.69
N LEU A 89 -1.08 -4.73 -11.40
CA LEU A 89 -1.58 -6.04 -10.98
C LEU A 89 -0.44 -7.07 -10.81
N SER A 90 0.52 -7.10 -11.73
CA SER A 90 1.68 -7.99 -11.63
C SER A 90 2.50 -7.72 -10.38
N ILE A 91 2.67 -6.44 -9.99
CA ILE A 91 3.36 -6.05 -8.75
C ILE A 91 2.56 -6.52 -7.53
N LEU A 92 1.24 -6.30 -7.53
CA LEU A 92 0.35 -6.73 -6.45
C LEU A 92 0.26 -8.26 -6.31
N ARG A 93 0.66 -9.02 -7.33
CA ARG A 93 0.76 -10.49 -7.33
C ARG A 93 2.12 -11.02 -6.87
N ASP A 94 3.10 -10.16 -6.56
CA ASP A 94 4.45 -10.60 -6.22
C ASP A 94 4.51 -11.38 -4.89
N HIS A 95 5.19 -12.54 -4.93
CA HIS A 95 5.35 -13.46 -3.79
C HIS A 95 6.77 -13.50 -3.22
N ARG A 96 7.63 -12.50 -3.48
CA ARG A 96 8.93 -12.47 -2.79
C ARG A 96 8.70 -12.24 -1.31
N ASN A 97 9.35 -13.06 -0.47
CA ASN A 97 9.14 -13.15 0.98
C ASN A 97 7.84 -13.86 1.42
N LYS A 98 7.27 -14.75 0.61
CA LYS A 98 6.10 -15.57 1.02
C LYS A 98 6.38 -16.28 2.36
N PRO A 99 5.45 -16.30 3.34
CA PRO A 99 4.05 -15.83 3.26
C PRO A 99 3.84 -14.32 3.35
N ASP A 100 4.78 -13.58 3.94
CA ASP A 100 4.73 -12.13 4.18
C ASP A 100 5.17 -11.29 2.95
N SER A 101 4.71 -11.70 1.78
CA SER A 101 4.97 -11.01 0.51
C SER A 101 3.98 -9.88 0.23
N ILE A 102 4.17 -9.13 -0.86
CA ILE A 102 3.20 -8.10 -1.30
C ILE A 102 1.81 -8.73 -1.49
N CYS A 103 1.74 -9.83 -2.23
CA CYS A 103 0.59 -10.73 -2.21
C CYS A 103 0.76 -11.67 -1.01
N SER A 104 0.26 -11.28 0.16
CA SER A 104 0.46 -12.03 1.40
C SER A 104 -0.53 -13.19 1.55
N HIS A 105 -0.07 -14.26 2.19
CA HIS A 105 -0.82 -15.50 2.45
C HIS A 105 -0.76 -15.81 3.93
N GLU A 106 -1.76 -16.51 4.48
CA GLU A 106 -1.70 -16.89 5.89
C GLU A 106 -0.48 -17.77 6.17
N ASP A 107 0.22 -17.50 7.28
CA ASP A 107 1.23 -18.39 7.82
C ASP A 107 0.61 -19.30 8.90
N PRO A 108 0.52 -20.63 8.69
CA PRO A 108 0.07 -21.55 9.72
C PRO A 108 0.93 -21.57 10.98
N ALA A 109 2.18 -21.11 10.92
CA ALA A 109 3.07 -20.98 12.07
C ALA A 109 2.62 -19.88 13.03
N ASP A 110 1.90 -18.87 12.54
CA ASP A 110 1.33 -17.83 13.38
C ASP A 110 0.08 -18.32 14.13
N PRO A 111 -0.20 -17.77 15.33
CA PRO A 111 -1.44 -18.03 16.04
C PRO A 111 -2.66 -17.69 15.17
N PRO A 112 -3.76 -18.48 15.21
CA PRO A 112 -4.91 -18.29 14.30
C PRO A 112 -5.47 -16.87 14.20
N GLY A 113 -5.51 -16.12 15.30
CA GLY A 113 -6.00 -14.72 15.32
C GLY A 113 -4.97 -13.66 14.87
N LYS A 114 -3.78 -14.07 14.45
CA LYS A 114 -2.68 -13.21 14.01
C LYS A 114 -2.23 -13.47 12.56
N ARG A 115 -2.84 -14.44 11.89
CA ARG A 115 -2.52 -14.78 10.50
C ARG A 115 -3.02 -13.66 9.58
N LEU A 116 -2.09 -12.92 9.01
CA LEU A 116 -2.40 -11.86 8.05
C LEU A 116 -2.35 -12.41 6.62
N CYS A 117 -3.22 -11.91 5.75
CA CYS A 117 -3.13 -12.17 4.32
C CYS A 117 -3.81 -11.07 3.50
N THR A 118 -3.54 -11.04 2.20
CA THR A 118 -4.18 -10.12 1.26
C THR A 118 -5.59 -10.63 0.96
N ILE A 119 -6.60 -9.86 1.36
CA ILE A 119 -8.01 -10.24 1.20
C ILE A 119 -8.71 -9.60 -0.01
N TYR A 120 -8.12 -8.56 -0.59
CA TYR A 120 -8.51 -7.98 -1.88
C TYR A 120 -7.36 -7.14 -2.43
N ALA A 121 -7.44 -6.81 -3.72
CA ALA A 121 -6.62 -5.80 -4.36
C ALA A 121 -7.51 -4.85 -5.16
N VAL A 122 -7.11 -3.58 -5.27
CA VAL A 122 -7.82 -2.57 -6.07
C VAL A 122 -6.83 -1.77 -6.91
N ILE A 123 -7.18 -1.56 -8.17
CA ILE A 123 -6.47 -0.68 -9.09
C ILE A 123 -7.48 0.36 -9.55
N MET A 124 -7.16 1.63 -9.30
CA MET A 124 -8.02 2.77 -9.63
C MET A 124 -7.43 3.52 -10.81
N ASP A 125 -8.10 3.46 -11.95
CA ASP A 125 -7.80 4.31 -13.11
C ASP A 125 -8.64 5.58 -13.01
N LEU A 126 -8.02 6.67 -12.58
CA LEU A 126 -8.72 7.93 -12.34
C LEU A 126 -9.06 8.65 -13.65
N THR A 127 -8.32 8.38 -14.73
CA THR A 127 -8.55 8.98 -16.05
C THR A 127 -9.76 8.34 -16.73
N GLU A 128 -9.79 7.00 -16.76
CA GLU A 128 -10.92 6.25 -17.35
C GLU A 128 -12.09 6.10 -16.38
N ARG A 129 -11.93 6.50 -15.12
CA ARG A 129 -12.91 6.30 -14.03
C ARG A 129 -13.31 4.83 -13.89
N LYS A 130 -12.30 3.97 -13.77
CA LYS A 130 -12.48 2.51 -13.63
C LYS A 130 -11.83 1.98 -12.36
N LEU A 131 -12.49 1.02 -11.74
CA LEU A 131 -11.93 0.19 -10.69
C LEU A 131 -11.76 -1.23 -11.21
N ARG A 132 -10.60 -1.82 -10.95
CA ARG A 132 -10.34 -3.26 -11.11
C ARG A 132 -10.09 -3.85 -9.73
N ILE A 133 -10.92 -4.79 -9.29
CA ILE A 133 -10.95 -5.31 -7.93
C ILE A 133 -10.84 -6.83 -7.96
N THR A 134 -10.15 -7.42 -6.98
CA THR A 134 -10.17 -8.87 -6.75
C THR A 134 -10.83 -9.21 -5.43
N GLU A 135 -11.72 -10.21 -5.41
CA GLU A 135 -12.28 -10.76 -4.17
C GLU A 135 -11.34 -11.87 -3.66
N GLY A 136 -10.38 -11.52 -2.81
CA GLY A 136 -9.29 -12.40 -2.36
C GLY A 136 -7.92 -12.00 -2.89
N GLN A 137 -6.93 -12.88 -2.69
CA GLN A 137 -5.56 -12.66 -3.14
C GLN A 137 -5.52 -12.46 -4.67
N PRO A 138 -4.89 -11.40 -5.18
CA PRO A 138 -4.91 -11.11 -6.59
C PRO A 138 -4.28 -12.21 -7.46
N CYS A 139 -3.43 -13.08 -6.89
CA CYS A 139 -2.79 -14.17 -7.62
C CYS A 139 -3.72 -15.33 -8.02
N THR A 140 -4.86 -15.47 -7.34
CA THR A 140 -5.79 -16.59 -7.54
C THR A 140 -7.20 -16.11 -7.85
N SER A 141 -7.55 -14.90 -7.43
CA SER A 141 -8.89 -14.34 -7.66
C SER A 141 -9.05 -13.74 -9.05
N GLU A 142 -10.26 -13.86 -9.57
CA GLU A 142 -10.69 -13.14 -10.77
C GLU A 142 -10.77 -11.63 -10.52
N ILE A 143 -10.71 -10.86 -11.59
CA ILE A 143 -10.78 -9.40 -11.53
C ILE A 143 -12.16 -8.97 -12.00
N THR A 144 -12.85 -8.21 -11.16
CA THR A 144 -14.07 -7.50 -11.51
C THR A 144 -13.73 -6.07 -11.91
N GLU A 145 -14.26 -5.61 -13.03
CA GLU A 145 -14.13 -4.22 -13.47
C GLU A 145 -15.44 -3.46 -13.25
N ILE A 146 -15.34 -2.25 -12.70
CA ILE A 146 -16.45 -1.33 -12.44
C ILE A 146 -16.10 0.01 -13.11
N SER A 147 -17.01 0.56 -13.91
CA SER A 147 -16.87 1.87 -14.57
C SER A 147 -17.88 2.88 -14.02
N PHE A 148 -17.53 4.16 -13.98
CA PHE A 148 -18.33 5.26 -13.40
C PHE A 148 -18.62 6.40 -14.38
#